data_AF-A0A418XPS1-F1
#
_entry.id   AF-A0A418XPS1-F1
#
_cell.length_a   1.000
_cell.length_b   1.000
_cell.length_c   1.000
_cell.angle_alpha   90.00
_cell.angle_beta   90.00
_cell.angle_gamma   90.00
#
_symmetry.space_group_name_H-M   'P 1'
#
loop_
_entity.id
_entity.type
_entity.pdbx_description
1 polymer ?
#
loop_
_entity_poly.entity_id
_entity_poly.type
_entity_poly.pdbx_seq_one_letter_code
_entity_poly.pdbx_strand_id
1 'polypeptide(L)'
;LYTQDPTERDPKATREAFAAFKALVEKFPNSIYAEDSIARMKYLVNAMAQYEVHVANYYYRRSAYLASLNRAMNAVNDYQEAPAIEEALYLIVRNYDKLNMPELRDDANRVFMKSFPNSRFLDPNRQEKSWWKFWSKKDAK
;
A
#
# COMPACT_ATOMS: atom_id res chain seq x y z
N LEU A 1 6.65 24.66 -6.03
CA LEU A 1 5.54 23.77 -6.42
C LEU A 1 5.63 22.54 -5.52
N TYR A 2 4.80 22.47 -4.47
CA TYR A 2 4.77 21.31 -3.59
C TYR A 2 4.14 20.15 -4.34
N THR A 3 4.94 19.16 -4.71
CA THR A 3 4.47 17.87 -5.24
C THR A 3 3.79 17.14 -4.08
N GLN A 4 2.52 17.44 -3.82
CA GLN A 4 1.72 16.65 -2.90
C GLN A 4 1.56 15.25 -3.50
N ASP A 5 1.87 14.23 -2.71
CA ASP A 5 1.67 12.84 -3.13
C ASP A 5 0.15 12.61 -3.30
N PRO A 6 -0.33 12.20 -4.48
CA PRO A 6 -1.76 11.93 -4.72
C PRO A 6 -2.36 10.93 -3.72
N THR A 7 -1.52 10.12 -3.07
CA THR A 7 -1.90 9.16 -2.02
C THR A 7 -2.14 9.79 -0.64
N GLU A 8 -2.11 11.12 -0.51
CA GLU A 8 -2.53 11.83 0.72
C GLU A 8 -3.96 12.40 0.63
N ARG A 9 -4.63 12.28 -0.53
CA ARG A 9 -6.00 12.78 -0.75
C ARG A 9 -7.07 11.78 -0.32
N ASP A 10 -8.27 12.29 0.00
CA ASP A 10 -9.46 11.47 0.31
C ASP A 10 -9.73 10.45 -0.81
N PRO A 11 -9.73 9.13 -0.50
CA PRO A 11 -9.94 8.08 -1.49
C PRO A 11 -11.35 8.06 -2.10
N LYS A 12 -12.30 8.87 -1.60
CA LYS A 12 -13.67 8.95 -2.14
C LYS A 12 -13.69 9.19 -3.64
N ALA A 13 -12.98 10.20 -4.12
CA ALA A 13 -12.93 10.53 -5.55
C ALA A 13 -12.31 9.39 -6.39
N THR A 14 -11.30 8.71 -5.85
CA THR A 14 -10.66 7.54 -6.49
C THR A 14 -11.64 6.38 -6.62
N ARG A 15 -12.45 6.11 -5.59
CA ARG A 15 -13.49 5.07 -5.62
C ARG A 15 -14.62 5.40 -6.60
N GLU A 16 -15.06 6.65 -6.62
CA GLU A 16 -16.09 7.13 -7.56
C GLU A 16 -15.61 7.01 -9.01
N ALA A 17 -14.37 7.41 -9.29
CA ALA A 17 -13.76 7.27 -10.60
C ALA A 17 -13.66 5.79 -11.02
N PHE A 18 -13.24 4.91 -10.10
CA PHE A 18 -13.19 3.47 -10.37
C PHE A 18 -14.58 2.92 -10.73
N ALA A 19 -15.61 3.29 -9.96
CA ALA A 19 -16.98 2.86 -10.22
C ALA A 19 -17.49 3.34 -11.59
N ALA A 20 -17.14 4.57 -11.99
CA ALA A 20 -17.51 5.11 -13.29
C ALA A 20 -16.84 4.35 -14.46
N PHE A 21 -15.53 4.10 -14.38
CA PHE A 21 -14.83 3.32 -15.40
C PHE A 21 -15.32 1.87 -15.46
N LYS A 22 -15.56 1.26 -14.29
CA LYS A 22 -16.14 -0.10 -14.21
C LYS A 22 -17.49 -0.17 -14.91
N ALA A 23 -18.38 0.78 -14.66
CA ALA A 23 -19.68 0.83 -15.30
C ALA A 23 -19.58 0.99 -16.83
N LEU A 24 -18.59 1.73 -17.34
CA LEU A 24 -18.33 1.85 -18.77
C LEU A 24 -17.89 0.52 -19.38
N VAL A 25 -16.92 -0.16 -18.76
CA VAL A 25 -16.38 -1.43 -19.26
C VAL A 25 -17.43 -2.54 -19.22
N GLU A 26 -18.24 -2.61 -18.16
CA GLU A 26 -19.29 -3.62 -18.02
C GLU A 26 -20.45 -3.41 -18.99
N LYS A 27 -20.86 -2.16 -19.24
CA LYS A 27 -21.98 -1.84 -20.13
C LYS A 27 -21.59 -1.81 -21.61
N PHE A 28 -20.37 -1.37 -21.90
CA PHE A 28 -19.89 -1.14 -23.27
C PHE A 28 -18.51 -1.78 -23.48
N PRO A 29 -18.39 -3.12 -23.39
CA PRO A 29 -17.10 -3.81 -23.49
C PRO A 29 -16.40 -3.63 -24.84
N ASN A 30 -17.15 -3.35 -25.91
CA ASN A 30 -16.63 -3.11 -27.26
C ASN A 30 -16.41 -1.61 -27.56
N SER A 31 -16.53 -0.75 -26.56
CA SER A 31 -16.27 0.69 -26.73
C SER A 31 -14.80 0.93 -27.06
N ILE A 32 -14.52 1.94 -27.88
CA ILE A 32 -13.15 2.42 -28.14
C ILE A 32 -12.45 2.88 -26.85
N TYR A 33 -13.21 3.19 -25.79
CA TYR A 33 -12.69 3.64 -24.50
C TYR A 33 -12.50 2.50 -23.48
N ALA A 34 -12.87 1.26 -23.82
CA ALA A 34 -12.85 0.15 -22.87
C ALA A 34 -11.43 -0.17 -22.39
N GLU A 35 -10.47 -0.26 -23.31
CA GLU A 35 -9.07 -0.57 -22.99
C GLU A 35 -8.42 0.51 -22.10
N ASP A 36 -8.59 1.79 -22.44
CA ASP A 36 -8.10 2.91 -21.61
C ASP A 36 -8.77 2.93 -20.23
N SER A 37 -10.06 2.62 -20.16
CA SER A 37 -10.79 2.56 -18.89
C SER A 37 -10.27 1.45 -17.98
N ILE A 38 -9.95 0.27 -18.53
CA ILE A 38 -9.32 -0.84 -17.79
C ILE A 38 -7.94 -0.40 -17.26
N ALA A 39 -7.13 0.25 -18.09
CA ALA A 39 -5.83 0.76 -17.67
C ALA A 39 -5.96 1.77 -16.51
N ARG A 40 -6.93 2.69 -16.58
CA ARG A 40 -7.23 3.64 -15.50
C ARG A 40 -7.74 2.95 -14.24
N MET A 41 -8.60 1.95 -14.36
CA MET A 41 -9.07 1.16 -13.21
C MET A 41 -7.89 0.52 -12.48
N LYS A 42 -6.95 -0.10 -13.21
CA LYS A 42 -5.73 -0.68 -12.63
C LYS A 42 -4.88 0.37 -11.91
N TYR A 43 -4.72 1.55 -12.50
CA TYR A 43 -4.01 2.66 -11.86
C TYR A 43 -4.69 3.09 -10.54
N LEU A 44 -6.02 3.23 -10.54
CA LEU A 44 -6.78 3.64 -9.35
C LEU A 44 -6.70 2.59 -8.23
N VAL A 45 -6.78 1.30 -8.57
CA VAL A 45 -6.57 0.18 -7.62
C VAL A 45 -5.19 0.27 -6.98
N ASN A 46 -4.14 0.45 -7.77
CA ASN A 46 -2.78 0.61 -7.26
C ASN A 46 -2.64 1.82 -6.32
N ALA A 47 -3.27 2.95 -6.68
CA ALA A 47 -3.24 4.16 -5.87
C ALA A 47 -3.97 3.97 -4.52
N MET A 48 -5.11 3.27 -4.50
CA MET A 48 -5.84 2.96 -3.26
C MET A 48 -5.07 1.99 -2.37
N ALA A 49 -4.44 0.97 -2.95
CA ALA A 49 -3.58 0.05 -2.20
C ALA A 49 -2.41 0.77 -1.55
N GLN A 50 -1.75 1.65 -2.31
CA GLN A 50 -0.63 2.44 -1.84
C GLN A 50 -1.05 3.40 -0.72
N TYR A 51 -2.23 4.02 -0.82
CA TYR A 51 -2.81 4.84 0.25
C TYR A 51 -2.93 4.05 1.56
N GLU A 52 -3.55 2.87 1.54
CA GLU A 52 -3.72 2.06 2.77
C GLU A 52 -2.35 1.68 3.39
N VAL A 53 -1.37 1.31 2.56
CA VAL A 53 0.00 0.99 3.02
C VAL A 53 0.71 2.21 3.61
N HIS A 54 0.55 3.39 3.03
CA HIS A 54 1.12 4.63 3.57
C HIS A 54 0.53 4.98 4.94
N VAL A 55 -0.80 4.85 5.08
CA VAL A 55 -1.48 5.04 6.37
C VAL A 55 -1.05 3.98 7.37
N ALA A 56 -0.87 2.72 6.94
CA ALA A 56 -0.36 1.65 7.78
C ALA A 56 1.04 1.97 8.32
N ASN A 57 1.96 2.41 7.46
CA ASN A 57 3.30 2.86 7.84
C ASN A 57 3.27 4.02 8.84
N TYR A 58 2.39 5.01 8.60
CA TYR A 58 2.22 6.15 9.49
C TYR A 58 1.82 5.73 10.91
N TYR A 59 0.86 4.80 11.03
CA TYR A 59 0.48 4.24 12.33
C TYR A 59 1.58 3.39 12.95
N TYR A 60 2.31 2.59 12.16
CA TYR A 60 3.41 1.75 12.65
C TYR A 60 4.49 2.60 13.33
N ARG A 61 4.91 3.70 12.68
CA ARG A 61 5.92 4.63 13.20
C ARG A 61 5.52 5.31 14.51
N ARG A 62 4.22 5.32 14.83
CA ARG A 62 3.66 5.89 16.06
C ARG A 62 3.26 4.84 17.08
N SER A 63 3.71 3.60 16.88
CA SER A 63 3.42 2.46 17.75
C SER A 63 1.93 2.12 17.85
N ALA A 64 1.10 2.59 16.91
CA ALA A 64 -0.31 2.23 16.79
C ALA A 64 -0.44 0.93 15.97
N TYR A 65 0.11 -0.16 16.49
CA TYR A 65 0.32 -1.40 15.73
C TYR A 65 -0.98 -2.06 15.27
N LEU A 66 -2.04 -2.06 16.10
CA LEU A 66 -3.34 -2.60 15.71
C LEU A 66 -3.96 -1.81 14.54
N ALA A 67 -3.88 -0.47 14.58
CA ALA A 67 -4.38 0.37 13.50
C ALA A 67 -3.56 0.19 12.21
N SER A 68 -2.23 0.07 12.34
CA SER A 68 -1.35 -0.25 11.21
C SER A 68 -1.68 -1.61 10.60
N LEU A 69 -1.87 -2.63 11.44
CA LEU A 69 -2.23 -3.99 11.03
C LEU A 69 -3.54 -3.99 10.23
N ASN A 70 -4.59 -3.36 10.76
CA ASN A 70 -5.89 -3.28 10.08
C ASN A 70 -5.78 -2.61 8.70
N ARG A 71 -4.98 -1.55 8.58
CA ARG A 71 -4.75 -0.86 7.30
C ARG A 71 -3.99 -1.72 6.31
N ALA A 72 -2.95 -2.42 6.75
CA ALA A 72 -2.22 -3.34 5.90
C ALA A 72 -3.09 -4.55 5.46
N MET A 73 -3.94 -5.07 6.35
CA MET A 73 -4.91 -6.12 6.01
C MET A 73 -5.94 -5.65 4.96
N ASN A 74 -6.47 -4.43 5.10
CA ASN A 74 -7.36 -3.87 4.08
C ASN A 74 -6.67 -3.82 2.71
N ALA A 75 -5.39 -3.42 2.67
CA ALA A 75 -4.64 -3.42 1.43
C ALA A 75 -4.60 -4.82 0.79
N VAL A 76 -4.24 -5.85 1.58
CA VAL A 76 -4.15 -7.24 1.12
C VAL A 76 -5.50 -7.81 0.69
N ASN A 77 -6.57 -7.54 1.43
CA ASN A 77 -7.89 -8.09 1.14
C ASN A 77 -8.52 -7.44 -0.10
N ASP A 78 -8.42 -6.12 -0.23
CA ASP A 78 -9.16 -5.37 -1.24
C ASP A 78 -8.38 -5.19 -2.56
N TYR A 79 -7.03 -5.28 -2.52
CA TYR A 79 -6.17 -4.91 -3.66
C TYR A 79 -5.05 -5.93 -3.95
N GLN A 80 -5.39 -7.22 -4.00
CA GLN A 80 -4.45 -8.35 -4.10
C GLN A 80 -3.42 -8.26 -5.25
N GLU A 81 -3.77 -7.63 -6.38
CA GLU A 81 -2.88 -7.50 -7.54
C GLU A 81 -1.96 -6.27 -7.49
N ALA A 82 -2.10 -5.41 -6.48
CA ALA A 82 -1.35 -4.17 -6.41
C ALA A 82 0.12 -4.41 -6.00
N PRO A 83 1.09 -3.67 -6.56
CA PRO A 83 2.49 -3.76 -6.14
C PRO A 83 2.72 -3.44 -4.66
N ALA A 84 1.83 -2.62 -4.06
CA ALA A 84 1.91 -2.24 -2.64
C ALA A 84 1.74 -3.42 -1.66
N ILE A 85 1.22 -4.56 -2.13
CA ILE A 85 0.99 -5.75 -1.30
C ILE A 85 2.28 -6.31 -0.69
N GLU A 86 3.41 -6.19 -1.39
CA GLU A 86 4.73 -6.58 -0.87
C GLU A 86 5.02 -5.90 0.47
N GLU A 87 4.81 -4.58 0.53
CA GLU A 87 5.04 -3.79 1.74
C GLU A 87 3.95 -3.99 2.79
N ALA A 88 2.70 -4.19 2.37
CA ALA A 88 1.59 -4.49 3.27
C ALA A 88 1.84 -5.77 4.07
N LEU A 89 2.23 -6.87 3.41
CA LEU A 89 2.55 -8.12 4.07
C LEU A 89 3.73 -7.99 5.03
N TYR A 90 4.77 -7.25 4.63
CA TYR A 90 5.90 -6.96 5.51
C TYR A 90 5.47 -6.20 6.78
N LEU A 91 4.58 -5.20 6.65
CA LEU A 91 4.00 -4.50 7.79
C LEU A 91 3.15 -5.41 8.67
N ILE A 92 2.38 -6.34 8.10
CA ILE A 92 1.58 -7.31 8.86
C ILE A 92 2.49 -8.16 9.76
N VAL A 93 3.57 -8.73 9.20
CA VAL A 93 4.57 -9.49 9.97
C VAL A 93 5.12 -8.66 11.13
N ARG A 94 5.56 -7.44 10.85
CA ARG A 94 6.13 -6.57 11.88
C ARG A 94 5.13 -6.12 12.95
N ASN A 95 3.87 -5.91 12.58
CA ASN A 95 2.83 -5.56 13.53
C ASN A 95 2.53 -6.74 14.47
N TYR A 96 2.42 -7.96 13.94
CA TYR A 96 2.22 -9.14 14.78
C TYR A 96 3.38 -9.38 15.74
N ASP A 97 4.61 -9.15 15.30
CA ASP A 97 5.78 -9.18 16.18
C ASP A 97 5.68 -8.16 17.32
N LYS A 98 5.31 -6.90 17.00
CA LYS A 98 5.11 -5.84 17.99
C LYS A 98 3.93 -6.06 18.93
N LEU A 99 2.92 -6.83 18.50
CA LEU A 99 1.75 -7.22 19.29
C LEU A 99 1.97 -8.53 20.07
N ASN A 100 3.16 -9.14 20.00
CA ASN A 100 3.50 -10.40 20.65
C ASN A 100 2.59 -11.57 20.22
N MET A 101 2.32 -11.66 18.92
CA MET A 101 1.50 -12.71 18.29
C MET A 101 2.36 -13.59 17.35
N PRO A 102 3.20 -14.48 17.90
CA PRO A 102 4.23 -15.18 17.12
C PRO A 102 3.67 -16.14 16.07
N GLU A 103 2.57 -16.85 16.36
CA GLU A 103 1.94 -17.78 15.41
C GLU A 103 1.45 -17.04 14.16
N LEU A 104 0.69 -15.95 14.35
CA LEU A 104 0.20 -15.12 13.26
C LEU A 104 1.33 -14.42 12.50
N ARG A 105 2.39 -14.00 13.20
CA ARG A 105 3.60 -13.45 12.59
C ARG A 105 4.23 -14.48 11.65
N ASP A 106 4.41 -15.71 12.11
CA ASP A 106 5.12 -16.76 11.36
C ASP A 106 4.30 -17.22 10.15
N ASP A 107 2.97 -17.29 10.28
CA ASP A 107 2.06 -17.55 9.16
C ASP A 107 2.10 -16.42 8.13
N ALA A 108 1.99 -15.17 8.56
CA ALA A 108 2.10 -14.01 7.67
C ALA A 108 3.46 -13.97 6.98
N ASN A 109 4.54 -14.33 7.69
CA ASN A 109 5.89 -14.38 7.14
C ASN A 109 6.03 -15.49 6.09
N ARG A 110 5.41 -16.66 6.32
CA ARG A 110 5.36 -17.75 5.34
C ARG A 110 4.68 -17.31 4.04
N VAL A 111 3.54 -16.61 4.16
CA VAL A 111 2.84 -16.04 3.00
C VAL A 111 3.72 -15.01 2.30
N PHE A 112 4.30 -14.06 3.04
CA PHE A 112 5.18 -13.03 2.50
C PHE A 112 6.37 -13.62 1.72
N MET A 113 7.08 -14.59 2.30
CA MET A 113 8.23 -15.25 1.68
C MET A 113 7.84 -16.04 0.43
N LYS A 114 6.68 -16.71 0.45
CA LYS A 114 6.19 -17.47 -0.70
C LYS A 114 5.74 -16.56 -1.84
N SER A 115 5.10 -15.43 -1.52
CA SER A 115 4.60 -14.46 -2.49
C SER A 115 5.71 -13.57 -3.06
N PHE A 116 6.70 -13.19 -2.24
CA PHE A 116 7.75 -12.24 -2.59
C PHE A 116 9.15 -12.74 -2.17
N PRO A 117 9.65 -13.85 -2.74
CA PRO A 117 10.92 -14.46 -2.33
C PRO A 117 12.15 -13.56 -2.57
N ASN A 118 12.05 -12.62 -3.52
CA ASN A 118 13.10 -11.65 -3.84
C ASN A 118 12.78 -10.25 -3.31
N SER A 119 11.98 -10.16 -2.24
CA SER A 119 11.54 -8.88 -1.72
C SER A 119 12.71 -8.04 -1.21
N ARG A 120 12.68 -6.74 -1.53
CA ARG A 120 13.64 -5.76 -0.96
C ARG A 120 13.53 -5.63 0.55
N PHE A 121 12.42 -6.04 1.15
CA PHE A 121 12.21 -5.97 2.60
C PHE A 121 12.90 -7.11 3.36
N LEU A 122 13.48 -8.10 2.65
CA LEU A 122 14.26 -9.18 3.22
C LEU A 122 15.73 -8.82 3.48
N ASP A 123 16.22 -7.73 2.89
CA ASP A 123 17.61 -7.31 3.05
C ASP A 123 17.88 -6.83 4.49
N PRO A 124 18.71 -7.54 5.28
CA PRO A 124 19.04 -7.15 6.65
C PRO A 124 19.85 -5.85 6.73
N ASN A 125 20.47 -5.41 5.63
CA ASN A 125 21.20 -4.13 5.57
C ASN A 125 20.31 -2.94 5.20
N ARG A 126 19.01 -3.16 4.98
CA ARG A 126 18.08 -2.10 4.63
C ARG A 126 17.82 -1.19 5.83
N GLN A 127 18.51 -0.05 5.86
CA GLN A 127 18.16 1.05 6.75
C GLN A 127 16.82 1.65 6.31
N GLU A 128 15.81 1.64 7.18
CA GLU A 128 14.60 2.45 6.98
C GLU A 128 15.04 3.91 6.75
N LYS A 129 14.79 4.45 5.56
CA LYS A 129 15.13 5.84 5.24
C LYS A 129 14.33 6.73 6.18
N SER A 130 15.01 7.24 7.20
CA SER A 130 14.33 8.06 8.17
C SER A 130 13.99 9.44 7.60
N TRP A 131 12.71 9.82 7.75
CA TRP A 131 12.15 11.05 7.20
C TRP A 131 12.81 12.33 7.75
N TRP A 132 13.44 12.31 8.93
CA TRP A 132 14.22 13.44 9.44
C TRP A 132 15.45 13.78 8.58
N LYS A 133 16.00 12.82 7.82
CA LYS A 133 17.13 13.08 6.88
C LYS A 133 16.70 13.94 5.68
N PHE A 134 15.40 14.04 5.39
CA PHE A 134 14.88 14.94 4.34
C PHE A 134 14.77 16.40 4.84
N TRP A 135 14.57 16.63 6.13
CA TRP A 135 14.44 17.97 6.72
C TRP A 135 15.78 18.53 7.22
N SER A 136 16.71 17.69 7.69
CA SER A 136 18.01 18.14 8.20
C SER A 136 18.96 18.73 7.15
N LYS A 137 18.61 18.62 5.84
CA LYS A 137 19.42 19.14 4.73
C LYS A 137 19.01 20.54 4.28
N LYS A 138 17.95 21.14 4.83
CA LYS A 138 17.53 22.51 4.49
C LYS A 138 18.15 23.62 5.34
N ASP A 139 18.87 23.27 6.41
CA ASP A 139 19.52 24.25 7.31
C ASP A 139 21.05 24.23 7.22
N ALA A 140 21.61 23.66 6.14
CA ALA A 140 23.06 23.63 5.89
C ALA A 140 23.45 24.49 4.67
N LYS A 141 23.03 25.77 4.68
CA LYS A 141 23.79 26.97 4.29
C LYS A 141 22.88 28.18 4.21
#